data_AF-A0A7C6KU30-F1
#
_entry.id   AF-A0A7C6KU30-F1
#
_cell.length_a   1.000
_cell.length_b   1.000
_cell.length_c   1.000
_cell.angle_alpha   90.00
_cell.angle_beta   90.00
_cell.angle_gamma   90.00
#
_symmetry.space_group_name_H-M   'P 1'
#
loop_
_entity.id
_entity.type
_entity.pdbx_description
1 polymer ?
#
loop_
_entity_poly.entity_id
_entity_poly.type
_entity_poly.pdbx_seq_one_letter_code
_entity_poly.pdbx_strand_id
1 'polypeptide(L)'
;MAQGYLMLVLHNHLPFVRHPEYDNFLEERWLFEATLESYLPILYHLDRLNREGIDYNITLSYSPTLLTMFNDELLQNRFKRHIEKLLELGQKEIKRTASKPEHALAKMYKNRLIKMYAFYQDRCRGNLINLLRELKSTGKVELITCSATHGFLPFMREEAVEAQIAVAVSTYQRFFQDKPPGIWLPECAYAP
;
A
#
# COMPACT_ATOMS: atom_id res chain seq x y z
N MET A 1 -15.78 -9.86 -30.58
CA MET A 1 -15.80 -10.89 -29.51
C MET A 1 -14.56 -10.71 -28.65
N ALA A 2 -14.68 -10.84 -27.33
CA ALA A 2 -13.52 -10.82 -26.44
C ALA A 2 -12.61 -12.02 -26.74
N GLN A 3 -11.29 -11.81 -26.76
CA GLN A 3 -10.31 -12.89 -27.02
C GLN A 3 -10.05 -13.76 -25.78
N GLY A 4 -10.45 -13.29 -24.60
CA GLY A 4 -10.28 -13.94 -23.30
C GLY A 4 -10.49 -12.94 -22.17
N TYR A 5 -10.33 -13.39 -20.94
CA TYR A 5 -10.37 -12.55 -19.74
C TYR A 5 -9.00 -12.57 -19.06
N LEU A 6 -8.52 -11.40 -18.65
CA LEU A 6 -7.29 -11.26 -17.87
C LEU A 6 -7.66 -10.78 -16.47
N MET A 7 -7.23 -11.52 -15.44
CA MET A 7 -7.41 -11.14 -14.04
C MET A 7 -6.03 -10.91 -13.42
N LEU A 8 -5.71 -9.64 -13.15
CA LEU A 8 -4.52 -9.27 -12.41
C LEU A 8 -4.88 -9.13 -10.92
N VAL A 9 -4.22 -9.93 -10.08
CA VAL A 9 -4.38 -9.88 -8.61
C VAL A 9 -3.05 -9.47 -8.00
N LEU A 10 -3.02 -8.31 -7.34
CA LEU A 10 -1.82 -7.84 -6.62
C LEU A 10 -2.01 -8.02 -5.12
N HIS A 11 -1.17 -8.84 -4.49
CA HIS A 11 -1.21 -9.06 -3.05
C HIS A 11 -0.28 -8.09 -2.31
N ASN A 12 -0.88 -7.20 -1.51
CA ASN A 12 -0.17 -6.19 -0.73
C ASN A 12 -0.17 -6.59 0.76
N HIS A 13 1.02 -6.95 1.24
CA HIS A 13 1.22 -7.34 2.62
C HIS A 13 2.51 -6.76 3.18
N LEU A 14 2.47 -6.45 4.47
CA LEU A 14 3.64 -6.21 5.30
C LEU A 14 3.32 -6.73 6.72
N PRO A 15 4.27 -7.40 7.41
CA PRO A 15 4.10 -7.73 8.82
C PRO A 15 3.93 -6.45 9.67
N PHE A 16 3.40 -6.60 10.87
CA PHE A 16 3.14 -5.45 11.73
C PHE A 16 4.45 -4.90 12.33
N VAL A 17 4.90 -3.74 11.86
CA VAL A 17 6.20 -3.12 12.20
C VAL A 17 6.06 -1.85 13.05
N ARG A 18 4.93 -1.66 13.74
CA ARG A 18 4.68 -0.44 14.53
C ARG A 18 5.40 -0.50 15.89
N HIS A 19 6.35 0.40 16.13
CA HIS A 19 7.12 0.47 17.37
C HIS A 19 7.00 1.84 18.06
N PRO A 20 5.93 2.06 18.88
CA PRO A 20 5.74 3.32 19.60
C PRO A 20 6.80 3.59 20.67
N GLU A 21 7.46 2.56 21.18
CA GLU A 21 8.46 2.63 22.25
C GLU A 21 9.79 3.26 21.82
N TYR A 22 10.06 3.34 20.51
CA TYR A 22 11.28 3.94 19.95
C TYR A 22 10.96 5.11 19.03
N ASP A 23 11.73 6.19 19.09
CA ASP A 23 11.53 7.35 18.19
C ASP A 23 11.81 7.05 16.71
N ASN A 24 12.74 6.14 16.46
CA ASN A 24 13.08 5.63 15.14
C ASN A 24 13.34 4.13 15.23
N PHE A 25 12.80 3.36 14.29
CA PHE A 25 13.00 1.92 14.19
C PHE A 25 13.24 1.54 12.72
N LEU A 26 14.10 0.55 12.45
CA LEU A 26 14.54 0.26 11.08
C LEU A 26 13.44 -0.44 10.28
N GLU A 27 12.67 -1.30 10.92
CA GLU A 27 11.63 -2.14 10.34
C GLU A 27 10.45 -1.29 9.84
N GLU A 28 10.20 -0.13 10.46
CA GLU A 28 9.23 0.86 9.97
C GLU A 28 9.63 1.42 8.59
N ARG A 29 10.92 1.40 8.23
CA ARG A 29 11.35 1.84 6.90
C ARG A 29 10.81 0.95 5.80
N TRP A 30 10.61 -0.35 6.05
CA TRP A 30 9.99 -1.24 5.07
C TRP A 30 8.59 -0.73 4.69
N LEU A 31 7.81 -0.28 5.67
CA LEU A 31 6.50 0.33 5.41
C LEU A 31 6.63 1.62 4.59
N PHE A 32 7.58 2.48 4.94
CA PHE A 32 7.76 3.76 4.27
C PHE A 32 8.21 3.59 2.82
N GLU A 33 9.20 2.74 2.58
CA GLU A 33 9.73 2.42 1.25
C GLU A 33 8.67 1.73 0.40
N ALA A 34 7.98 0.70 0.92
CA ALA A 34 6.89 0.05 0.19
C ALA A 34 5.75 1.01 -0.15
N THR A 35 5.39 1.91 0.78
CA THR A 35 4.37 2.94 0.54
C THR A 35 4.80 3.89 -0.57
N LEU A 36 6.03 4.41 -0.51
CA LEU A 36 6.52 5.42 -1.44
C LEU A 36 6.84 4.86 -2.84
N GLU A 37 7.36 3.64 -2.90
CA GLU A 37 7.93 3.07 -4.11
C GLU A 37 7.04 2.04 -4.80
N SER A 38 6.04 1.48 -4.10
CA SER A 38 5.12 0.49 -4.64
C SER A 38 3.65 0.93 -4.54
N TYR A 39 3.10 1.04 -3.33
CA TYR A 39 1.66 1.24 -3.14
C TYR A 39 1.17 2.57 -3.73
N LEU A 40 1.84 3.67 -3.40
CA LEU A 40 1.46 5.01 -3.85
C LEU A 40 1.62 5.18 -5.37
N PRO A 41 2.71 4.71 -6.02
CA PRO A 41 2.79 4.66 -7.49
C PRO A 41 1.67 3.85 -8.17
N ILE A 42 1.29 2.69 -7.63
CA ILE A 42 0.17 1.91 -8.18
C ILE A 42 -1.12 2.74 -8.11
N LEU A 43 -1.44 3.30 -6.94
CA LEU A 43 -2.63 4.14 -6.78
C LEU A 43 -2.61 5.39 -7.67
N TYR A 44 -1.45 6.01 -7.86
CA TYR A 44 -1.26 7.13 -8.77
C TYR A 44 -1.64 6.76 -10.21
N HIS A 45 -1.21 5.59 -10.68
CA HIS A 45 -1.53 5.13 -12.03
C HIS A 45 -3.01 4.76 -12.17
N LEU A 46 -3.61 4.09 -11.19
CA LEU A 46 -5.04 3.75 -11.21
C LEU A 46 -5.93 5.02 -11.21
N ASP A 47 -5.61 6.00 -10.36
CA ASP A 47 -6.30 7.30 -10.34
C ASP A 47 -6.13 8.07 -11.67
N ARG A 48 -4.97 7.96 -12.32
CA ARG A 48 -4.75 8.55 -13.65
C ARG A 48 -5.59 7.85 -14.74
N LEU A 49 -5.61 6.51 -14.76
CA LEU A 49 -6.42 5.74 -15.73
C LEU A 49 -7.91 6.12 -15.62
N ASN A 50 -8.41 6.29 -14.40
CA ASN A 50 -9.77 6.78 -14.17
C ASN A 50 -10.02 8.18 -14.73
N ARG A 51 -9.10 9.14 -14.47
CA ARG A 51 -9.21 10.51 -15.00
C ARG A 51 -9.11 10.58 -16.52
N GLU A 52 -8.35 9.69 -17.13
CA GLU A 52 -8.19 9.58 -18.59
C GLU A 52 -9.33 8.79 -19.26
N GLY A 53 -10.28 8.26 -18.48
CA GLY A 53 -11.40 7.48 -19.02
C GLY A 53 -11.00 6.12 -19.59
N ILE A 54 -9.81 5.61 -19.25
CA ILE A 54 -9.32 4.31 -19.70
C ILE A 54 -10.07 3.21 -18.95
N ASP A 55 -10.55 2.21 -19.69
CA ASP A 55 -11.22 1.06 -19.10
C ASP A 55 -10.20 0.01 -18.63
N TYR A 56 -10.40 -0.51 -17.43
CA TYR A 56 -9.52 -1.50 -16.80
C TYR A 56 -10.24 -2.19 -15.64
N ASN A 57 -9.79 -3.40 -15.30
CA ASN A 57 -10.17 -4.10 -14.09
C ASN A 57 -8.92 -4.66 -13.40
N ILE A 58 -8.87 -4.54 -12.07
CA ILE A 58 -7.77 -5.09 -11.27
C ILE A 58 -8.27 -5.46 -9.88
N THR A 59 -7.74 -6.54 -9.33
CA THR A 59 -7.99 -6.94 -7.94
C THR A 59 -6.76 -6.64 -7.09
N LEU A 60 -6.95 -5.95 -5.97
CA LEU A 60 -5.91 -5.68 -4.98
C LEU A 60 -6.28 -6.36 -3.66
N SER A 61 -5.41 -7.24 -3.17
CA SER A 61 -5.50 -7.74 -1.80
C SER A 61 -4.71 -6.83 -0.87
N TYR A 62 -5.29 -6.51 0.29
CA TYR A 62 -4.59 -5.84 1.37
C TYR A 62 -4.71 -6.66 2.65
N SER A 63 -3.57 -6.98 3.26
CA SER A 63 -3.58 -7.63 4.58
C SER A 63 -4.12 -6.69 5.68
N PRO A 64 -4.81 -7.22 6.70
CA PRO A 64 -5.32 -6.42 7.82
C PRO A 64 -4.22 -5.69 8.61
N THR A 65 -3.02 -6.28 8.73
CA THR A 65 -1.85 -5.59 9.32
C THR A 65 -1.50 -4.31 8.55
N LEU A 66 -1.42 -4.41 7.22
CA LEU A 66 -1.07 -3.28 6.36
C LEU A 66 -2.12 -2.17 6.41
N LEU A 67 -3.41 -2.51 6.34
CA LEU A 67 -4.49 -1.52 6.47
C LEU A 67 -4.47 -0.83 7.84
N THR A 68 -4.23 -1.59 8.90
CA THR A 68 -4.11 -1.04 10.25
C THR A 68 -2.96 -0.06 10.34
N MET A 69 -1.80 -0.38 9.76
CA MET A 69 -0.63 0.50 9.73
C MET A 69 -0.83 1.74 8.86
N PHE A 70 -1.51 1.64 7.72
CA PHE A 70 -1.85 2.82 6.91
C PHE A 70 -2.76 3.81 7.64
N ASN A 71 -3.59 3.32 8.55
CA ASN A 71 -4.50 4.15 9.34
C ASN A 71 -3.90 4.61 10.68
N ASP A 72 -2.65 4.27 11.00
CA ASP A 72 -2.05 4.64 12.27
C ASP A 72 -1.39 6.03 12.20
N GLU A 73 -1.82 6.95 13.05
CA GLU A 73 -1.36 8.35 13.04
C GLU A 73 0.13 8.50 13.34
N LEU A 74 0.69 7.64 14.20
CA LEU A 74 2.12 7.66 14.51
C LEU A 74 2.92 7.29 13.24
N LEU A 75 2.53 6.21 12.56
CA LEU A 75 3.18 5.77 11.33
C LEU A 75 2.99 6.76 10.18
N GLN A 76 1.82 7.39 10.03
CA GLN A 76 1.60 8.45 9.03
C GLN A 76 2.53 9.65 9.27
N ASN A 77 2.66 10.10 10.52
CA ASN A 77 3.56 11.19 10.88
C ASN A 77 5.04 10.81 10.67
N ARG A 78 5.43 9.56 10.97
CA ARG A 78 6.78 9.06 10.69
C ARG A 78 7.07 8.94 9.19
N PHE A 79 6.10 8.49 8.40
CA PHE A 79 6.20 8.43 6.95
C PHE A 79 6.39 9.82 6.33
N LYS A 80 5.63 10.81 6.81
CA LYS A 80 5.80 12.22 6.40
C LYS A 80 7.23 12.70 6.67
N ARG A 81 7.73 12.51 7.89
CA ARG A 81 9.11 12.87 8.27
C ARG A 81 10.15 12.12 7.43
N HIS A 82 9.89 10.87 7.09
CA HIS A 82 10.77 10.08 6.21
C HIS A 82 10.88 10.70 4.81
N ILE A 83 9.74 11.07 4.20
CA ILE A 83 9.74 11.74 2.89
C ILE A 83 10.46 13.10 2.94
N GLU A 84 10.24 13.90 3.99
CA GLU A 84 10.92 15.20 4.16
C GLU A 84 12.44 15.04 4.22
N LYS A 85 12.94 14.03 4.94
CA LYS A 85 14.37 13.67 4.96
C LYS A 85 14.89 13.24 3.59
N LEU A 86 14.10 12.48 2.83
CA LEU A 86 14.48 12.08 1.46
C LEU A 86 14.50 13.28 0.49
N LEU A 87 13.59 14.24 0.64
CA LEU A 87 13.59 15.47 -0.15
C LEU A 87 14.81 16.34 0.16
N GLU A 88 15.19 16.45 1.44
CA GLU A 88 16.42 17.11 1.87
C GLU A 88 17.65 16.40 1.28
N LEU A 89 17.72 15.07 1.39
CA LEU A 89 18.78 14.25 0.80
C LEU A 89 18.86 14.48 -0.71
N GLY A 90 17.74 14.42 -1.43
CA GLY A 90 17.69 14.67 -2.87
C GLY A 90 18.21 16.06 -3.23
N GLN A 91 17.94 17.09 -2.42
CA GLN A 91 18.50 18.42 -2.63
C GLN A 91 20.01 18.47 -2.43
N LYS A 92 20.54 17.78 -1.42
CA LYS A 92 21.99 17.65 -1.18
C LYS A 92 22.66 16.90 -2.33
N GLU A 93 22.04 15.83 -2.82
CA GLU A 93 22.55 15.02 -3.92
C GLU A 93 22.60 15.79 -5.24
N ILE A 94 21.57 16.59 -5.55
CA ILE A 94 21.59 17.49 -6.73
C ILE A 94 22.78 18.46 -6.66
N LYS A 95 23.07 19.03 -5.48
CA LYS A 95 24.23 19.92 -5.31
C LYS A 95 25.55 19.17 -5.46
N ARG A 96 25.69 18.00 -4.81
CA ARG A 96 26.89 17.16 -4.83
C ARG A 96 27.23 16.65 -6.24
N THR A 97 26.22 16.41 -7.05
CA THR A 97 26.35 15.84 -8.40
C THR A 97 26.40 16.88 -9.52
N ALA A 98 26.44 18.19 -9.24
CA ALA A 98 26.24 19.25 -10.25
C ALA A 98 27.11 19.15 -11.51
N SER A 99 28.34 18.63 -11.39
CA SER A 99 29.29 18.44 -12.50
C SER A 99 29.48 16.98 -12.91
N LYS A 100 28.64 16.07 -12.40
CA LYS A 100 28.77 14.62 -12.62
C LYS A 100 27.66 14.09 -13.54
N PRO A 101 27.89 12.96 -14.26
CA PRO A 101 26.86 12.35 -15.12
C PRO A 101 25.57 12.00 -14.36
N GLU A 102 25.65 11.64 -13.08
CA GLU A 102 24.51 11.24 -12.26
C GLU A 102 23.61 12.41 -11.85
N HIS A 103 23.94 13.66 -12.22
CA HIS A 103 23.13 14.84 -11.88
C HIS A 103 21.69 14.73 -12.37
N ALA A 104 21.50 14.21 -13.59
CA ALA A 104 20.18 13.99 -14.17
C ALA A 104 19.38 12.96 -13.36
N LEU A 105 20.05 11.91 -12.87
CA LEU A 105 19.44 10.87 -12.05
C LEU A 105 19.00 11.43 -10.68
N ALA A 106 19.85 12.24 -10.03
CA ALA A 106 19.51 12.90 -8.77
C ALA A 106 18.29 13.83 -8.92
N LYS A 107 18.20 14.59 -10.02
CA LYS A 107 17.03 15.40 -10.36
C LYS A 107 15.78 14.55 -10.59
N MET A 108 15.89 13.46 -11.34
CA MET A 108 14.78 12.54 -11.62
C MET A 108 14.16 12.00 -10.33
N TYR A 109 14.98 11.45 -9.42
CA TYR A 109 14.49 10.90 -8.15
C TYR A 109 13.85 11.96 -7.26
N LYS A 110 14.48 13.14 -7.11
CA LYS A 110 13.89 14.22 -6.32
C LYS A 110 12.54 14.67 -6.88
N ASN A 111 12.43 14.82 -8.20
CA ASN A 111 11.17 15.21 -8.84
C ASN A 111 10.09 14.13 -8.68
N ARG A 112 10.45 12.85 -8.76
CA ARG A 112 9.53 11.74 -8.47
C ARG A 112 9.02 11.79 -7.03
N LEU A 113 9.91 12.04 -6.05
CA LEU A 113 9.54 12.19 -4.64
C LEU A 113 8.56 13.35 -4.41
N ILE A 114 8.85 14.53 -4.98
CA ILE A 114 7.96 15.71 -4.89
C ILE A 114 6.58 15.36 -5.43
N LYS A 115 6.52 14.73 -6.61
CA LYS A 115 5.27 14.34 -7.26
C LYS A 115 4.46 13.35 -6.42
N MET A 116 5.11 12.31 -5.89
CA MET A 116 4.44 11.31 -5.05
C MET A 116 3.97 11.91 -3.74
N TYR A 117 4.77 12.78 -3.11
CA TYR A 117 4.38 13.42 -1.87
C TYR A 117 3.16 14.32 -2.05
N ALA A 118 3.15 15.14 -3.10
CA ALA A 118 1.97 15.95 -3.45
C ALA A 118 0.74 15.07 -3.69
N PHE A 119 0.87 13.98 -4.45
CA PHE A 119 -0.23 13.05 -4.68
C PHE A 119 -0.76 12.40 -3.37
N TYR A 120 0.12 12.02 -2.45
CA TYR A 120 -0.28 11.50 -1.14
C TYR A 120 -1.02 12.54 -0.29
N GLN A 121 -0.60 13.80 -0.33
CA GLN A 121 -1.27 14.88 0.39
C GLN A 121 -2.63 15.21 -0.25
N ASP A 122 -2.66 15.40 -1.56
CA ASP A 122 -3.84 15.95 -2.26
C ASP A 122 -4.91 14.89 -2.52
N ARG A 123 -4.53 13.73 -3.06
CA ARG A 123 -5.48 12.67 -3.45
C ARG A 123 -5.72 11.67 -2.32
N CYS A 124 -4.70 11.35 -1.53
CA CYS A 124 -4.88 10.43 -0.39
C CYS A 124 -5.25 11.15 0.92
N ARG A 125 -5.11 12.48 1.01
CA ARG A 125 -5.37 13.23 2.26
C ARG A 125 -4.59 12.67 3.45
N GLY A 126 -3.33 12.26 3.21
CA GLY A 126 -2.48 11.66 4.23
C GLY A 126 -2.81 10.21 4.60
N ASN A 127 -3.75 9.54 3.92
CA ASN A 127 -4.06 8.13 4.17
C ASN A 127 -4.51 7.41 2.88
N LEU A 128 -3.74 6.40 2.46
CA LEU A 128 -3.99 5.63 1.23
C LEU A 128 -5.41 5.02 1.21
N ILE A 129 -5.97 4.69 2.37
CA ILE A 129 -7.32 4.09 2.48
C ILE A 129 -8.39 5.02 1.89
N ASN A 130 -8.23 6.34 1.98
CA ASN A 130 -9.18 7.29 1.41
C ASN A 130 -9.30 7.10 -0.11
N LEU A 131 -8.16 7.03 -0.80
CA LEU A 131 -8.13 6.83 -2.24
C LEU A 131 -8.56 5.40 -2.60
N LEU A 132 -8.22 4.39 -1.80
CA LEU A 132 -8.70 3.02 -2.01
C LEU A 132 -10.23 2.93 -1.99
N ARG A 133 -10.90 3.64 -1.08
CA ARG A 133 -12.38 3.71 -1.05
C ARG A 133 -12.94 4.35 -2.32
N GLU A 134 -12.35 5.46 -2.75
CA GLU A 134 -12.73 6.15 -4.00
C GLU A 134 -12.56 5.22 -5.20
N LEU A 135 -11.40 4.57 -5.34
CA LEU A 135 -11.12 3.62 -6.42
C LEU A 135 -12.07 2.41 -6.38
N LYS A 136 -12.36 1.84 -5.22
CA LYS A 136 -13.35 0.74 -5.08
C LYS A 136 -14.72 1.17 -5.60
N SER A 137 -15.15 2.39 -5.31
CA SER A 137 -16.48 2.88 -5.73
C SER A 137 -16.65 3.02 -7.25
N THR A 138 -15.55 3.02 -8.01
CA THR A 138 -15.60 3.04 -9.48
C THR A 138 -16.01 1.70 -10.11
N GLY A 139 -15.96 0.60 -9.35
CA GLY A 139 -16.20 -0.76 -9.86
C GLY A 139 -15.04 -1.34 -10.70
N LYS A 140 -13.99 -0.56 -10.98
CA LYS A 140 -12.80 -1.01 -11.73
C LYS A 140 -11.73 -1.64 -10.84
N VAL A 141 -11.74 -1.32 -9.55
CA VAL A 141 -10.80 -1.88 -8.56
C VAL A 141 -11.58 -2.73 -7.58
N GLU A 142 -11.36 -4.03 -7.61
CA GLU A 142 -11.87 -4.94 -6.60
C GLU A 142 -10.87 -5.03 -5.44
N LEU A 143 -11.33 -4.75 -4.21
CA LEU A 143 -10.52 -4.91 -3.02
C LEU A 143 -10.91 -6.22 -2.33
N ILE A 144 -9.92 -7.06 -2.04
CA ILE A 144 -10.09 -8.30 -1.27
C ILE A 144 -9.24 -8.27 -0.01
N THR A 145 -9.54 -9.14 0.95
CA THR A 145 -8.79 -9.22 2.21
C THR A 145 -7.72 -10.33 2.16
N CYS A 146 -7.05 -10.55 3.30
CA CYS A 146 -6.19 -11.69 3.61
C CYS A 146 -6.38 -12.03 5.09
N SER A 147 -5.88 -13.16 5.58
CA SER A 147 -5.90 -13.49 7.02
C SER A 147 -5.32 -12.36 7.90
N ALA A 148 -5.77 -12.24 9.15
CA ALA A 148 -5.46 -11.12 10.05
C ALA A 148 -3.99 -10.69 10.07
N THR A 149 -3.07 -11.65 10.15
CA THR A 149 -1.62 -11.40 10.29
C THR A 149 -0.80 -12.12 9.23
N HIS A 150 -1.43 -12.54 8.14
CA HIS A 150 -0.79 -13.36 7.11
C HIS A 150 -0.25 -14.69 7.67
N GLY A 151 -0.99 -15.30 8.59
CA GLY A 151 -0.62 -16.55 9.24
C GLY A 151 -0.64 -17.73 8.26
N PHE A 152 0.32 -18.65 8.36
CA PHE A 152 0.35 -19.86 7.54
C PHE A 152 -0.74 -20.84 7.98
N LEU A 153 -1.96 -20.65 7.46
CA LEU A 153 -3.19 -21.25 7.95
C LEU A 153 -3.14 -22.78 8.09
N PRO A 154 -2.55 -23.56 7.16
CA PRO A 154 -2.51 -25.02 7.27
C PRO A 154 -1.80 -25.58 8.51
N PHE A 155 -0.94 -24.79 9.16
CA PHE A 155 -0.22 -25.20 10.38
C PHE A 155 -0.82 -24.60 11.66
N MET A 156 -1.93 -23.89 11.55
CA MET A 156 -2.64 -23.33 12.69
C MET A 156 -3.71 -24.31 13.20
N ARG A 157 -4.08 -24.17 14.48
CA ARG A 157 -5.28 -24.83 15.01
C ARG A 157 -6.53 -24.21 14.37
N GLU A 158 -7.60 -24.99 14.28
CA GLU A 158 -8.86 -24.59 13.64
C GLU A 158 -9.39 -23.27 14.23
N GLU A 159 -9.41 -23.13 15.56
CA GLU A 159 -9.89 -21.93 16.24
C GLU A 159 -9.03 -20.70 15.93
N ALA A 160 -7.72 -20.91 15.70
CA ALA A 160 -6.81 -19.84 15.30
C ALA A 160 -7.04 -19.43 13.83
N VAL A 161 -7.35 -20.38 12.94
CA VAL A 161 -7.75 -20.09 11.56
C VAL A 161 -9.04 -19.27 11.57
N GLU A 162 -10.07 -19.69 12.30
CA GLU A 162 -11.33 -18.95 12.43
C GLU A 162 -11.10 -17.51 12.91
N ALA A 163 -10.28 -17.34 13.96
CA ALA A 163 -9.94 -16.02 14.47
C ALA A 163 -9.21 -15.15 13.42
N GLN A 164 -8.27 -15.72 12.67
CA GLN A 164 -7.56 -15.01 11.60
C GLN A 164 -8.52 -14.54 10.49
N ILE A 165 -9.51 -15.35 10.12
CA ILE A 165 -10.51 -15.00 9.10
C ILE A 165 -11.53 -13.99 9.64
N ALA A 166 -12.02 -14.16 10.87
CA ALA A 166 -12.98 -13.25 11.49
C ALA A 166 -12.40 -11.84 11.67
N VAL A 167 -11.14 -11.73 12.14
CA VAL A 167 -10.44 -10.45 12.26
C VAL A 167 -10.17 -9.84 10.89
N ALA A 168 -9.86 -10.65 9.87
CA ALA A 168 -9.69 -10.16 8.51
C ALA A 168 -10.96 -9.52 7.92
N VAL A 169 -12.10 -10.20 8.07
CA VAL A 169 -13.39 -9.70 7.57
C VAL A 169 -13.81 -8.44 8.32
N SER A 170 -13.72 -8.44 9.65
CA SER A 170 -14.07 -7.27 10.46
C SER A 170 -13.16 -6.07 10.21
N THR A 171 -11.85 -6.28 10.00
CA THR A 171 -10.91 -5.21 9.64
C THR A 171 -11.24 -4.63 8.26
N TYR A 172 -11.52 -5.48 7.28
CA TYR A 172 -11.96 -5.02 5.96
C TYR A 172 -13.25 -4.20 6.05
N GLN A 173 -14.26 -4.69 6.78
CA GLN A 173 -15.53 -3.97 6.99
C GLN A 173 -15.33 -2.63 7.69
N ARG A 174 -14.46 -2.56 8.70
CA ARG A 174 -14.12 -1.31 9.39
C ARG A 174 -13.57 -0.27 8.41
N PHE A 175 -12.69 -0.67 7.48
CA PHE A 175 -12.05 0.26 6.57
C PHE A 175 -12.87 0.54 5.31
N PHE A 176 -13.65 -0.40 4.79
CA PHE A 176 -14.35 -0.23 3.50
C PHE A 176 -15.87 -0.19 3.61
N GLN A 177 -16.44 -0.36 4.81
CA GLN A 177 -17.88 -0.35 5.09
C GLN A 177 -18.66 -1.38 4.25
N ASP A 178 -18.01 -2.47 3.88
CA ASP A 178 -18.52 -3.51 3.00
C ASP A 178 -17.91 -4.86 3.37
N LYS A 179 -18.52 -5.96 2.96
CA LYS A 179 -17.91 -7.30 3.10
C LYS A 179 -16.85 -7.51 2.02
N PRO A 180 -15.72 -8.19 2.32
CA PRO A 180 -14.76 -8.52 1.29
C PRO A 180 -15.38 -9.54 0.32
N PRO A 181 -15.35 -9.31 -1.01
CA PRO A 181 -15.88 -10.24 -2.00
C PRO A 181 -14.98 -11.46 -2.22
N GLY A 182 -13.73 -11.41 -1.72
CA GLY A 182 -12.78 -12.49 -1.81
C GLY A 182 -11.71 -12.39 -0.73
N ILE A 183 -10.86 -13.43 -0.67
CA ILE A 183 -9.75 -13.52 0.26
C ILE A 183 -8.52 -14.08 -0.44
N TRP A 184 -7.37 -13.45 -0.20
CA TRP A 184 -6.06 -14.03 -0.52
C TRP A 184 -5.64 -14.96 0.63
N LEU A 185 -5.49 -16.24 0.34
CA LEU A 185 -4.92 -17.18 1.31
C LEU A 185 -3.42 -16.86 1.49
N PRO A 186 -2.93 -16.68 2.72
CA PRO A 186 -1.51 -16.44 2.97
C PRO A 186 -0.64 -17.48 2.29
N GLU A 187 0.31 -17.03 1.46
CA GLU A 187 1.17 -17.89 0.63
C GLU A 187 0.41 -18.87 -0.29
N CYS A 188 -0.85 -18.58 -0.62
CA CYS A 188 -1.77 -19.51 -1.27
C CYS A 188 -1.83 -20.88 -0.57
N ALA A 189 -1.50 -20.92 0.72
CA ALA A 189 -1.38 -22.15 1.48
C ALA A 189 -2.77 -22.69 1.81
N TYR A 190 -3.03 -23.91 1.36
CA TYR A 190 -4.32 -24.57 1.47
C TYR A 190 -4.16 -25.98 2.02
N ALA A 191 -5.03 -26.36 2.94
CA ALA A 191 -5.22 -27.73 3.41
C ALA A 191 -6.69 -28.12 3.18
N PRO A 192 -6.95 -29.26 2.52
CA PRO A 192 -8.32 -29.74 2.25
C PRO A 192 -9.01 -30.31 3.49
#